data_AF-A0A2S9TFG9-F1
#
_entry.id   AF-A0A2S9TFG9-F1
#
_cell.length_a   1.000
_cell.length_b   1.000
_cell.length_c   1.000
_cell.angle_alpha   90.00
_cell.angle_beta   90.00
_cell.angle_gamma   90.00
#
_symmetry.space_group_name_H-M   'P 1'
#
loop_
_entity.id
_entity.type
_entity.pdbx_description
1 polymer ?
#
loop_
_entity_poly.entity_id
_entity_poly.type
_entity_poly.pdbx_seq_one_letter_code
_entity_poly.pdbx_strand_id
1 'polypeptide(L)'
;MIPSKLITKENAKKRLEQRGQDFMAIFVSGSNVHPDPKMYKYYWWIYSMESKEKSAAEVFYSKAHRLTTKKFEEESIRLQDNKISFVYVNRKLHRLGSIFDYKKLKEKYPDMEFAPAYEDDNDEMIENGHK
;
A
#
# COMPACT_ATOMS: atom_id res chain seq x y z
N MET A 1 -3.31 15.84 0.20
CA MET A 1 -3.77 14.45 0.02
C MET A 1 -4.93 14.46 -0.96
N ILE A 2 -4.93 13.62 -2.01
CA ILE A 2 -6.05 13.54 -2.95
C ILE A 2 -7.16 12.71 -2.30
N PRO A 3 -8.40 13.21 -2.17
CA PRO A 3 -9.50 12.41 -1.64
C PRO A 3 -9.72 11.14 -2.49
N SER A 4 -9.73 9.97 -1.85
CA SER A 4 -9.83 8.67 -2.56
C SER A 4 -11.08 8.54 -3.41
N LYS A 5 -12.19 9.18 -3.01
CA LYS A 5 -13.45 9.24 -3.77
C LYS A 5 -13.31 9.94 -5.13
N LEU A 6 -12.34 10.84 -5.27
CA LEU A 6 -12.06 11.54 -6.53
C LEU A 6 -11.08 10.78 -7.41
N ILE A 7 -10.50 9.68 -6.92
CA ILE A 7 -9.62 8.82 -7.69
C ILE A 7 -10.49 7.75 -8.36
N THR A 8 -10.94 8.06 -9.57
CA THR A 8 -11.74 7.19 -10.42
C THR A 8 -11.04 6.97 -11.76
N LYS A 9 -11.44 5.95 -12.51
CA LYS A 9 -10.90 5.70 -13.87
C LYS A 9 -11.14 6.89 -14.80
N GLU A 10 -12.29 7.55 -14.69
CA GLU A 10 -12.63 8.73 -15.51
C GLU A 10 -11.67 9.90 -15.23
N ASN A 11 -11.42 10.18 -13.96
CA ASN A 11 -10.50 11.25 -13.57
C ASN A 11 -9.04 10.90 -13.90
N ALA A 12 -8.66 9.63 -13.83
CA ALA A 12 -7.36 9.16 -14.28
C ALA A 12 -7.16 9.41 -15.79
N LYS A 13 -8.14 9.07 -16.64
CA LYS A 13 -8.09 9.34 -18.09
C LYS A 13 -7.93 10.83 -18.39
N LYS A 14 -8.79 11.68 -17.80
CA LYS A 14 -8.69 13.14 -17.95
C LYS A 14 -7.31 13.68 -17.58
N ARG A 15 -6.71 13.12 -16.51
CA ARG A 15 -5.39 13.54 -16.04
C ARG A 15 -4.26 13.08 -16.96
N LEU A 16 -4.36 11.88 -17.56
CA LEU A 16 -3.42 11.39 -18.58
C LEU A 16 -3.44 12.32 -19.80
N GLU A 17 -4.64 12.61 -20.32
CA GLU A 17 -4.87 13.51 -21.45
C GLU A 17 -4.31 14.92 -21.19
N GLN A 18 -4.64 15.52 -20.04
CA GLN A 18 -4.15 16.85 -19.66
C GLN A 18 -2.63 16.93 -19.55
N ARG A 19 -1.97 15.82 -19.21
CA ARG A 19 -0.51 15.75 -19.06
C ARG A 19 0.21 15.32 -20.33
N GLY A 20 -0.53 14.90 -21.37
CA GLY A 20 0.07 14.25 -22.53
C GLY A 20 0.88 13.01 -22.16
N GLN A 21 0.42 12.25 -21.16
CA GLN A 21 1.08 11.04 -20.66
C GLN A 21 0.25 9.81 -20.98
N ASP A 22 0.90 8.75 -21.46
CA ASP A 22 0.23 7.47 -21.74
C ASP A 22 0.12 6.58 -20.50
N PHE A 23 0.90 6.87 -19.46
CA PHE A 23 1.00 6.08 -18.24
C PHE A 23 1.31 6.93 -17.01
N MET A 24 0.71 6.58 -15.88
CA MET A 24 1.06 7.11 -14.57
C MET A 24 1.01 6.02 -13.49
N ALA A 25 2.05 5.96 -12.66
CA ALA A 25 2.05 5.29 -11.36
C ALA A 25 2.19 6.35 -10.26
N ILE A 26 1.22 6.45 -9.35
CA ILE A 26 1.19 7.54 -8.36
C ILE A 26 1.09 6.98 -6.93
N PHE A 27 2.08 7.31 -6.11
CA PHE A 27 1.98 7.16 -4.66
C PHE A 27 1.09 8.26 -4.08
N VAL A 28 -0.05 7.89 -3.50
CA VAL A 28 -1.04 8.86 -3.00
C VAL A 28 -0.79 9.25 -1.55
N SER A 29 -0.45 8.27 -0.71
CA SER A 29 -0.29 8.44 0.74
C SER A 29 0.34 7.19 1.36
N GLY A 30 1.09 7.40 2.45
CA GLY A 30 1.66 6.32 3.23
C GLY A 30 2.93 6.77 3.94
N SER A 31 3.84 5.83 4.17
CA SER A 31 5.15 6.04 4.75
C SER A 31 6.23 5.49 3.82
N ASN A 32 7.42 6.11 3.86
CA ASN A 32 8.61 5.48 3.31
C ASN A 32 8.87 4.15 4.01
N VAL A 33 9.36 3.16 3.26
CA VAL A 33 9.73 1.86 3.78
C VAL A 33 10.99 2.03 4.63
N HIS A 34 10.92 1.62 5.88
CA HIS A 34 12.02 1.69 6.83
C HIS A 34 13.05 0.61 6.49
N PRO A 35 14.36 0.89 6.53
CA PRO A 35 15.38 -0.09 6.12
C PRO A 35 15.45 -1.34 6.98
N ASP A 36 15.02 -1.28 8.25
CA ASP A 36 14.92 -2.46 9.12
C ASP A 36 13.53 -3.13 8.99
N PRO A 37 13.44 -4.32 8.37
CA PRO A 37 12.19 -5.04 8.18
C PRO A 37 11.65 -5.65 9.48
N LYS A 38 12.45 -5.75 10.55
CA LYS A 38 12.04 -6.28 11.85
C LYS A 38 11.26 -5.28 12.69
N MET A 39 11.35 -3.99 12.37
CA MET A 39 10.58 -2.95 13.07
C MET A 39 9.17 -2.82 12.53
N TYR A 40 9.01 -2.80 11.20
CA TYR A 40 7.74 -2.45 10.58
C TYR A 40 7.32 -3.44 9.50
N LYS A 41 6.02 -3.69 9.44
CA LYS A 41 5.38 -4.34 8.29
C LYS A 41 4.62 -3.30 7.50
N TYR A 42 4.59 -3.46 6.18
CA TYR A 42 3.87 -2.58 5.28
C TYR A 42 2.82 -3.39 4.54
N TYR A 43 1.58 -2.92 4.61
CA TYR A 43 0.53 -3.38 3.74
C TYR A 43 0.26 -2.35 2.67
N TRP A 44 -0.11 -2.82 1.50
CA TRP A 44 -0.25 -2.01 0.30
C TRP A 44 -1.62 -2.18 -0.32
N TRP A 45 -2.03 -1.18 -1.08
CA TRP A 45 -3.26 -1.19 -1.86
C TRP A 45 -3.00 -0.52 -3.20
N ILE A 46 -3.43 -1.17 -4.28
CA ILE A 46 -3.35 -0.66 -5.64
C ILE A 46 -4.76 -0.48 -6.18
N TYR A 47 -5.06 0.70 -6.72
CA TYR A 47 -6.23 0.94 -7.57
C TYR A 47 -5.75 1.26 -8.98
N SER A 48 -6.11 0.43 -9.95
CA SER A 48 -5.64 0.52 -11.34
C SER A 48 -6.79 0.76 -12.33
N MET A 49 -6.43 1.03 -13.58
CA MET A 49 -7.41 1.09 -14.67
C MET A 49 -8.15 -0.25 -14.90
N GLU A 50 -7.59 -1.36 -14.42
CA GLU A 50 -8.20 -2.70 -14.48
C GLU A 50 -9.04 -3.06 -13.25
N SER A 51 -8.92 -2.33 -12.13
CA SER A 51 -9.70 -2.59 -10.90
C SER A 51 -11.21 -2.67 -11.17
N LYS A 52 -11.92 -3.60 -10.52
CA LYS A 52 -13.37 -3.76 -10.72
C LYS A 52 -14.17 -2.65 -10.03
N GLU A 53 -13.57 -2.04 -9.03
CA GLU A 53 -14.14 -1.03 -8.14
C GLU A 53 -14.28 0.31 -8.86
N LYS A 54 -15.29 1.10 -8.46
CA LYS A 54 -15.59 2.38 -9.14
C LYS A 54 -14.61 3.47 -8.76
N SER A 55 -14.00 3.37 -7.58
CA SER A 55 -13.03 4.35 -7.08
C SER A 55 -12.01 3.72 -6.13
N ALA A 56 -10.90 4.42 -5.92
CA ALA A 56 -9.90 4.01 -4.94
C ALA A 56 -10.44 3.99 -3.50
N ALA A 57 -11.58 4.65 -3.22
CA ALA A 57 -12.20 4.64 -1.90
C ALA A 57 -12.72 3.26 -1.48
N GLU A 58 -13.08 2.39 -2.44
CA GLU A 58 -13.53 1.02 -2.17
C GLU A 58 -12.35 0.06 -1.94
N VAL A 59 -11.16 0.43 -2.42
CA VAL A 59 -9.95 -0.39 -2.36
C VAL A 59 -9.09 -0.01 -1.15
N PHE A 60 -8.76 1.27 -1.02
CA PHE A 60 -7.76 1.74 -0.06
C PHE A 60 -8.14 1.41 1.38
N TYR A 61 -7.18 0.83 2.10
CA TYR A 61 -7.30 0.41 3.52
C TYR A 61 -8.36 -0.68 3.79
N SER A 62 -9.03 -1.21 2.76
CA SER A 62 -9.93 -2.35 2.91
C SER A 62 -9.13 -3.64 3.18
N LYS A 63 -9.62 -4.53 4.04
CA LYS A 63 -8.94 -5.81 4.28
C LYS A 63 -8.96 -6.73 3.06
N ALA A 64 -10.02 -6.68 2.25
CA ALA A 64 -10.19 -7.53 1.07
C ALA A 64 -9.16 -7.28 -0.03
N HIS A 65 -8.68 -6.03 -0.17
CA HIS A 65 -7.70 -5.64 -1.19
C HIS A 65 -6.30 -5.44 -0.61
N ARG A 66 -6.06 -5.88 0.62
CA ARG A 66 -4.78 -5.71 1.31
C ARG A 66 -3.73 -6.61 0.67
N LEU A 67 -2.62 -6.02 0.22
CA LEU A 67 -1.48 -6.74 -0.34
C LEU A 67 -0.30 -6.75 0.63
N THR A 68 0.43 -7.87 0.64
CA THR A 68 1.76 -8.01 1.25
C THR A 68 2.78 -7.23 0.43
N THR A 69 4.02 -7.07 0.92
CA THR A 69 5.03 -6.33 0.16
C THR A 69 5.39 -7.05 -1.14
N LYS A 70 5.55 -8.38 -1.08
CA LYS A 70 5.81 -9.22 -2.27
C LYS A 70 4.73 -9.10 -3.33
N LYS A 71 3.46 -9.25 -2.94
CA LYS A 71 2.32 -9.16 -3.88
C LYS A 71 2.17 -7.76 -4.48
N PHE A 72 2.49 -6.72 -3.71
CA PHE A 72 2.53 -5.36 -4.23
C PHE A 72 3.62 -5.18 -5.28
N GLU A 73 4.83 -5.68 -5.02
CA GLU A 73 5.94 -5.59 -5.97
C GLU A 73 5.59 -6.27 -7.29
N GLU A 74 5.13 -7.51 -7.23
CA GLU A 74 4.70 -8.30 -8.40
C GLU A 74 3.62 -7.59 -9.22
N GLU A 75 2.55 -7.14 -8.56
CA GLU A 75 1.44 -6.48 -9.25
C GLU A 75 1.86 -5.11 -9.80
N SER A 76 2.69 -4.36 -9.06
CA SER A 76 3.19 -3.06 -9.52
C SER A 76 4.11 -3.19 -10.73
N ILE A 77 4.93 -4.24 -10.81
CA ILE A 77 5.78 -4.54 -11.96
C ILE A 77 4.89 -4.92 -13.14
N ARG A 78 3.94 -5.85 -12.95
CA ARG A 78 2.99 -6.26 -14.00
C ARG A 78 2.27 -5.04 -14.59
N LEU A 79 1.76 -4.14 -13.75
CA LEU A 79 1.04 -2.95 -14.20
C LEU A 79 1.97 -1.96 -14.94
N GLN A 80 3.21 -1.80 -14.48
CA GLN A 80 4.22 -0.95 -15.13
C GLN A 80 4.61 -1.50 -16.52
N ASP A 81 4.94 -2.78 -16.61
CA ASP A 81 5.37 -3.43 -17.85
C ASP A 81 4.29 -3.37 -18.93
N ASN A 82 3.02 -3.44 -18.53
CA ASN A 82 1.87 -3.35 -19.43
C ASN A 82 1.35 -1.91 -19.62
N LYS A 83 2.03 -0.90 -19.06
CA LYS A 83 1.63 0.52 -19.09
C LYS A 83 0.19 0.78 -18.59
N ILE A 84 -0.27 -0.01 -17.63
CA ILE A 84 -1.59 0.15 -17.03
C ILE A 84 -1.49 1.15 -15.89
N SER A 85 -2.05 2.35 -16.05
CA SER A 85 -1.98 3.37 -15.02
C SER A 85 -2.62 2.93 -13.71
N PHE A 86 -1.98 3.27 -12.58
CA PHE A 86 -2.45 2.92 -11.25
C PHE A 86 -2.02 3.94 -10.20
N VAL A 87 -2.71 3.88 -9.07
CA VAL A 87 -2.34 4.60 -7.87
C VAL A 87 -2.20 3.62 -6.72
N TYR A 88 -1.40 3.97 -5.73
CA TYR A 88 -1.21 3.11 -4.58
C TYR A 88 -1.00 3.89 -3.28
N VAL A 89 -1.30 3.21 -2.19
CA VAL A 89 -1.05 3.65 -0.82
C VAL A 89 -0.44 2.53 -0.02
N ASN A 90 0.22 2.88 1.08
CA ASN A 90 0.63 1.90 2.08
C ASN A 90 0.21 2.30 3.49
N ARG A 91 0.22 1.29 4.37
CA ARG A 91 0.03 1.45 5.80
C ARG A 91 1.16 0.75 6.53
N LYS A 92 1.91 1.53 7.30
CA LYS A 92 2.97 1.07 8.19
C LYS A 92 2.36 0.55 9.50
N LEU A 93 2.64 -0.70 9.84
CA LEU A 93 2.28 -1.33 11.12
C LEU A 93 3.55 -1.65 11.91
N HIS A 94 3.49 -1.44 13.22
CA HIS A 94 4.58 -1.82 14.11
C HIS A 94 4.54 -3.33 14.31
N ARG A 95 5.68 -4.01 14.20
CA ARG A 95 5.77 -5.44 14.47
C ARG A 95 5.75 -5.70 15.97
N LEU A 96 5.10 -6.78 16.37
CA LEU A 96 5.23 -7.36 17.71
C LEU A 96 6.66 -7.91 17.92
N GLY A 97 7.09 -8.03 19.17
CA GLY A 97 8.44 -8.53 19.50
C GLY A 97 9.62 -7.61 19.11
N SER A 98 9.34 -6.34 18.81
CA SER A 98 10.33 -5.30 18.49
C SER A 98 10.53 -4.34 19.68
N ILE A 99 11.31 -3.28 19.49
CA ILE A 99 11.71 -2.32 20.54
C ILE A 99 10.60 -1.39 21.05
N PHE A 100 9.36 -1.55 20.57
CA PHE A 100 8.29 -0.60 20.85
C PHE A 100 7.62 -0.85 22.20
N ASP A 101 7.26 0.24 22.88
CA ASP A 101 6.36 0.20 24.02
C ASP A 101 4.91 0.07 23.55
N TYR A 102 4.44 -1.17 23.44
CA TYR A 102 3.09 -1.48 22.97
C TYR A 102 2.00 -0.92 23.88
N LYS A 103 2.24 -0.84 25.20
CA LYS A 103 1.26 -0.31 26.15
C LYS A 103 1.05 1.18 25.89
N LYS A 104 2.14 1.94 25.80
CA LYS A 104 2.08 3.37 25.47
C LYS A 104 1.49 3.63 24.09
N LEU A 105 1.79 2.79 23.10
CA LEU A 105 1.19 2.89 21.77
C LEU A 105 -0.32 2.65 21.80
N LYS A 106 -0.80 1.66 22.55
CA LYS A 106 -2.24 1.39 22.73
C LYS A 106 -2.96 2.46 23.54
N GLU A 107 -2.32 3.04 24.55
CA GLU A 107 -2.88 4.17 25.30
C GLU A 107 -3.09 5.39 24.40
N LYS A 108 -2.12 5.69 23.53
CA LYS A 108 -2.22 6.81 22.59
C LYS A 108 -3.14 6.53 21.40
N TYR A 109 -3.16 5.27 20.94
CA TYR A 109 -3.89 4.82 19.76
C TYR A 109 -4.60 3.48 20.06
N PRO A 110 -5.78 3.52 20.71
CA PRO A 110 -6.47 2.29 21.17
C PRO A 110 -6.76 1.29 20.04
N ASP A 111 -7.15 1.80 18.88
CA ASP A 111 -7.52 0.99 17.70
C ASP A 111 -6.31 0.61 16.81
N MET A 112 -5.09 0.87 17.29
CA MET A 112 -3.88 0.55 16.54
C MET A 112 -3.77 -0.96 16.28
N GLU A 113 -3.64 -1.31 15.00
CA GLU A 113 -3.32 -2.65 14.54
C GLU A 113 -1.79 -2.85 14.59
N PHE A 114 -1.35 -3.99 15.08
CA PHE A 114 0.05 -4.41 15.05
C PHE A 114 0.22 -5.54 14.04
N ALA A 115 1.40 -5.61 13.44
CA ALA A 115 1.77 -6.75 12.60
C ALA A 115 2.37 -7.87 13.47
N PRO A 116 2.32 -9.12 12.99
CA PRO A 116 3.05 -10.22 13.62
C PRO A 116 4.54 -9.89 13.82
N ALA A 117 5.16 -10.56 14.77
CA ALA A 117 6.61 -10.52 14.90
C ALA A 117 7.27 -11.00 13.61
N TYR A 118 8.48 -10.51 13.33
CA TYR A 118 9.14 -10.80 12.06
C TYR A 118 9.34 -12.31 11.82
N GLU A 119 9.66 -13.06 12.87
CA GLU A 119 9.88 -14.51 12.80
C GLU A 119 8.57 -15.30 12.63
N ASP A 120 7.44 -14.76 13.10
CA ASP A 120 6.11 -15.38 13.00
C ASP A 120 5.34 -14.98 11.72
N ASP A 121 5.92 -14.07 10.93
CA ASP A 121 5.32 -13.56 9.70
C ASP A 121 5.65 -14.50 8.53
N ASN A 122 4.61 -15.19 8.05
CA ASN A 122 4.70 -16.18 6.98
C ASN A 122 4.53 -15.57 5.57
N ASP A 123 4.36 -14.25 5.46
CA ASP A 123 4.33 -13.60 4.15
C ASP A 123 5.68 -13.75 3.44
N GLU A 124 5.63 -13.89 2.11
CA GLU A 124 6.83 -14.02 1.29
C GLU A 124 7.75 -12.81 1.40
N MET A 125 9.05 -13.09 1.44
CA MET A 125 10.09 -12.09 1.60
C MET A 125 10.56 -11.56 0.25
N ILE A 126 10.74 -10.24 0.16
CA ILE A 126 11.40 -9.59 -0.99
C ILE A 126 12.91 -9.46 -0.76
N GLU A 127 13.67 -9.09 -1.78
CA GLU A 127 15.15 -9.11 -1.76
C GLU A 127 15.78 -8.36 -0.57
N ASN A 128 15.18 -7.25 -0.15
CA ASN A 128 15.65 -6.43 0.98
C ASN A 128 15.15 -6.91 2.36
N GLY A 129 14.55 -8.10 2.44
CA GLY A 129 14.13 -8.73 3.69
C GLY A 129 12.73 -8.34 4.19
N HIS A 130 12.02 -7.42 3.53
CA HIS A 130 10.64 -7.11 3.91
C HIS A 130 9.68 -8.24 3.54
N LYS A 131 8.66 -8.45 4.37
CA LYS A 131 7.56 -9.40 4.18
C LYS A 131 6.25 -8.63 4.08
#